data_AF-A0A7Y6PWL9-F1
#
_entry.id   AF-A0A7Y6PWL9-F1
#
_cell.length_a   1.000
_cell.length_b   1.000
_cell.length_c   1.000
_cell.angle_alpha   90.00
_cell.angle_beta   90.00
_cell.angle_gamma   90.00
#
_symmetry.space_group_name_H-M   'P 1'
#
loop_
_entity.id
_entity.type
_entity.pdbx_description
1 polymer ?
#
loop_
_entity_poly.entity_id
_entity_poly.type
_entity_poly.pdbx_seq_one_letter_code
_entity_poly.pdbx_strand_id
1 'polypeptide(L)'
;MLNRAMLFSSVLALAACGRGEPTKSTQPCPETPAPKPAVTEVATKDAPVAPAAIADAKAKCVAKHGEANKAAIERGVDQVASLWRASDGDLAAFCVDQFLVDQKARDALFERMQEMNEQIRGHFLELGRTARWNTEVDTGPMAPVEPLLASYDPSAHVTEDMFVSKVAFASLLNFPLTKLADRIKDGESYSRRQWAEVRLTGKFDTRIPGSLLAAESATEAAADQYIAGYYLWMHHVLSEDGKRLFPAKKHLITHWNLRDELKANYADADGLAKQRTIAKVMERIVTQTIPKAVIDNAKLDWNPFTNKVTVAEAGTVEEDAPKDRPDQPSDEREPDSRFENVRQHLIAGRAIDPYSPIAPSVIERAFDAAEMPEDRVRKMLVEILESPLAADAAKEMEQKLGRKLEPSDIWYEFGQDTGPETALDAITTKKYPTPQAFEKDIPRILRDLGFTAERANYVASHITVDSSRGAGHAMGAERRGDKAHLRTRVEPGGMTYKGYNIAVHELGH
;
A
#
# COMPACT_ATOMS: atom_id res chain seq x y z
N MET A 1 -53.17 26.59 29.19
CA MET A 1 -51.71 26.76 29.04
C MET A 1 -51.06 25.50 29.63
N LEU A 2 -51.30 24.31 29.06
CA LEU A 2 -50.65 23.69 27.88
C LEU A 2 -49.10 23.67 27.98
N ASN A 3 -48.39 22.55 27.84
CA ASN A 3 -48.77 21.14 27.88
C ASN A 3 -47.47 20.30 28.05
N ARG A 4 -47.50 19.31 28.95
CA ARG A 4 -46.78 18.04 28.83
C ARG A 4 -47.59 17.13 27.87
N ALA A 5 -46.97 16.02 27.41
CA ALA A 5 -47.50 14.99 26.48
C ALA A 5 -47.21 15.32 25.00
N MET A 6 -46.68 14.43 24.16
CA MET A 6 -46.90 12.99 23.93
C MET A 6 -45.64 12.40 23.22
N LEU A 7 -45.29 11.11 23.16
CA LEU A 7 -45.95 9.85 23.49
C LEU A 7 -44.87 8.75 23.63
N PHE A 8 -45.11 7.84 24.57
CA PHE A 8 -44.43 6.58 24.80
C PHE A 8 -44.78 5.53 23.72
N SER A 9 -43.88 4.56 23.56
CA SER A 9 -44.11 3.15 23.23
C SER A 9 -44.66 2.76 21.86
N SER A 10 -43.80 2.12 21.06
CA SER A 10 -44.08 0.81 20.45
C SER A 10 -42.80 -0.03 20.43
N VAL A 11 -42.70 -0.96 21.37
CA VAL A 11 -41.80 -2.11 21.33
C VAL A 11 -42.46 -3.20 20.48
N LEU A 12 -41.62 -4.01 19.80
CA LEU A 12 -41.83 -5.36 19.29
C LEU A 12 -42.07 -5.58 17.76
N ALA A 13 -41.01 -6.15 17.16
CA ALA A 13 -40.99 -7.31 16.25
C ALA A 13 -41.62 -7.23 14.83
N LEU A 14 -40.73 -7.10 13.84
CA LEU A 14 -40.59 -7.92 12.62
C LEU A 14 -39.12 -7.71 12.19
N ALA A 15 -38.13 -8.57 12.51
CA ALA A 15 -37.97 -9.95 12.07
C ALA A 15 -38.40 -10.16 10.61
N ALA A 16 -37.42 -10.52 9.78
CA ALA A 16 -37.53 -10.95 8.38
C ALA A 16 -37.60 -9.85 7.29
N CYS A 17 -36.50 -9.09 7.13
CA CYS A 17 -35.97 -8.93 5.77
C CYS A 17 -34.82 -9.94 5.67
N GLY A 18 -35.11 -11.04 4.99
CA GLY A 18 -34.19 -12.15 4.82
C GLY A 18 -32.85 -11.66 4.31
N ARG A 19 -31.79 -12.20 4.90
CA ARG A 19 -30.52 -12.39 4.20
C ARG A 19 -30.87 -13.13 2.92
N GLY A 20 -31.01 -12.39 1.82
CA GLY A 20 -30.87 -12.99 0.51
C GLY A 20 -29.52 -13.71 0.53
N GLU A 21 -29.51 -14.96 0.11
CA GLU A 21 -28.27 -15.66 -0.20
C GLU A 21 -27.38 -14.73 -1.01
N PRO A 22 -26.07 -14.65 -0.72
CA PRO A 22 -25.17 -13.87 -1.55
C PRO A 22 -25.30 -14.38 -2.98
N THR A 23 -25.93 -13.57 -3.83
CA THR A 23 -26.02 -13.81 -5.27
C THR A 23 -24.60 -13.92 -5.80
N LYS A 24 -24.31 -15.07 -6.44
CA LYS A 24 -23.05 -15.36 -7.13
C LYS A 24 -22.63 -14.16 -7.98
N SER A 25 -21.44 -13.63 -7.75
CA SER A 25 -20.82 -12.65 -8.66
C SER A 25 -19.89 -13.39 -9.62
N THR A 26 -20.25 -13.33 -10.90
CA THR A 26 -19.44 -13.76 -12.05
C THR A 26 -19.15 -12.57 -12.97
N GLN A 27 -19.20 -11.33 -12.43
CA GLN A 27 -18.96 -10.12 -13.22
C GLN A 27 -17.56 -9.58 -12.98
N PRO A 28 -16.72 -9.50 -14.02
CA PRO A 28 -15.38 -8.93 -13.92
C PRO A 28 -15.43 -7.42 -13.72
N CYS A 29 -14.30 -6.87 -13.24
CA CYS A 29 -14.08 -5.43 -13.17
C CYS A 29 -14.33 -4.76 -14.53
N PRO A 30 -14.98 -3.59 -14.59
CA PRO A 30 -15.15 -2.85 -15.83
C PRO A 30 -13.78 -2.52 -16.45
N GLU A 31 -13.65 -2.77 -17.77
CA GLU A 31 -12.44 -2.49 -18.56
C GLU A 31 -12.16 -1.00 -18.75
N THR A 32 -13.07 -0.12 -18.34
CA THR A 32 -12.90 1.33 -18.48
C THR A 32 -11.84 1.80 -17.47
N PRO A 33 -10.66 2.24 -17.93
CA PRO A 33 -9.68 2.85 -17.04
C PRO A 33 -10.29 4.11 -16.43
N ALA A 34 -9.99 4.39 -15.17
CA ALA A 34 -10.24 5.71 -14.62
C ALA A 34 -9.65 6.78 -15.57
N PRO A 35 -10.32 7.93 -15.77
CA PRO A 35 -9.82 8.99 -16.65
C PRO A 35 -8.40 9.36 -16.21
N LYS A 36 -7.46 9.35 -17.16
CA LYS A 36 -6.06 9.71 -16.90
C LYS A 36 -6.01 11.09 -16.25
N PRO A 37 -5.39 11.25 -15.06
CA PRO A 37 -5.24 12.56 -14.47
C PRO A 37 -4.39 13.43 -15.42
N ALA A 38 -4.95 14.56 -15.85
CA ALA A 38 -4.16 15.56 -16.52
C ALA A 38 -3.27 16.22 -15.47
N VAL A 39 -1.96 15.96 -15.55
CA VAL A 39 -0.96 16.74 -14.81
C VAL A 39 -1.02 18.15 -15.39
N THR A 40 -1.84 18.99 -14.76
CA THR A 40 -1.90 20.40 -15.12
C THR A 40 -0.72 21.04 -14.40
N GLU A 41 0.26 21.55 -15.15
CA GLU A 41 1.34 22.35 -14.55
C GLU A 41 0.69 23.46 -13.73
N VAL A 42 0.84 23.38 -12.40
CA VAL A 42 0.49 24.51 -11.54
C VAL A 42 1.57 25.55 -11.79
N ALA A 43 1.23 26.55 -12.60
CA ALA A 43 2.08 27.72 -12.80
C ALA A 43 2.13 28.53 -11.49
N THR A 44 2.95 28.14 -10.52
CA THR A 44 3.19 28.99 -9.35
C THR A 44 4.19 30.06 -9.74
N LYS A 45 3.68 31.22 -10.16
CA LYS A 45 4.37 32.51 -10.23
C LYS A 45 4.84 33.04 -8.86
N ASP A 46 4.85 32.20 -7.82
CA ASP A 46 5.11 32.62 -6.46
C ASP A 46 6.58 32.38 -6.09
N ALA A 47 7.32 33.49 -5.96
CA ALA A 47 8.76 33.46 -5.83
C ALA A 47 9.20 33.12 -4.39
N PRO A 48 10.38 32.50 -4.21
CA PRO A 48 11.03 32.39 -2.91
C PRO A 48 11.27 33.77 -2.28
N VAL A 49 11.34 33.82 -0.95
CA VAL A 49 11.67 35.05 -0.22
C VAL A 49 13.10 35.51 -0.50
N ALA A 50 13.32 36.83 -0.62
CA ALA A 50 14.63 37.40 -0.89
C ALA A 50 15.56 37.29 0.34
N PRO A 51 16.89 37.09 0.17
CA PRO A 51 17.85 37.01 1.28
C PRO A 51 17.80 38.18 2.26
N ALA A 52 17.51 39.39 1.77
CA ALA A 52 17.39 40.59 2.61
C ALA A 52 16.22 40.49 3.61
N ALA A 53 15.09 39.89 3.23
CA ALA A 53 13.95 39.70 4.12
C ALA A 53 14.23 38.62 5.18
N ILE A 54 15.02 37.60 4.85
CA ILE A 54 15.48 36.58 5.81
C ILE A 54 16.39 37.24 6.86
N ALA A 55 17.35 38.06 6.42
CA ALA A 55 18.25 38.79 7.32
C ALA A 55 17.49 39.76 8.24
N ASP A 56 16.52 40.49 7.70
CA ASP A 56 15.63 41.38 8.46
C ASP A 56 14.79 40.60 9.51
N ALA A 57 14.21 39.47 9.12
CA ALA A 57 13.44 38.61 10.03
C ALA A 57 14.30 38.11 11.21
N LYS A 58 15.53 37.63 10.94
CA LYS A 58 16.49 37.23 11.98
C LYS A 58 16.82 38.38 12.93
N ALA A 59 17.17 39.55 12.38
CA ALA A 59 17.53 40.72 13.17
C ALA A 59 16.38 41.19 14.08
N LYS A 60 15.15 41.27 13.54
CA LYS A 60 13.97 41.67 14.32
C LYS A 60 13.58 40.64 15.38
N CYS A 61 13.69 39.35 15.07
CA CYS A 61 13.44 38.29 16.06
C CYS A 61 14.45 38.35 17.20
N VAL A 62 15.74 38.48 16.91
CA VAL A 62 16.79 38.60 17.94
C VAL A 62 16.58 39.86 18.77
N ALA A 63 16.21 40.98 18.15
CA ALA A 63 15.91 42.22 18.87
C ALA A 63 14.73 42.09 19.85
N LYS A 64 13.67 41.33 19.49
CA LYS A 64 12.50 41.10 20.37
C LYS A 64 12.73 40.02 21.43
N HIS A 65 13.37 38.92 21.05
CA HIS A 65 13.43 37.69 21.84
C HIS A 65 14.80 37.47 22.52
N GLY A 66 15.78 38.33 22.27
CA GLY A 66 17.07 38.40 22.96
C GLY A 66 18.19 37.57 22.32
N GLU A 67 19.43 38.04 22.47
CA GLU A 67 20.64 37.43 21.89
C GLU A 67 20.88 35.98 22.37
N ALA A 68 20.43 35.62 23.58
CA ALA A 68 20.54 34.27 24.12
C ALA A 68 19.82 33.21 23.25
N ASN A 69 18.80 33.61 22.48
CA ASN A 69 18.01 32.72 21.63
C ASN A 69 18.48 32.70 20.16
N LYS A 70 19.54 33.44 19.82
CA LYS A 70 19.97 33.69 18.44
C LYS A 70 20.14 32.42 17.60
N ALA A 71 20.82 31.40 18.11
CA ALA A 71 21.02 30.15 17.36
C ALA A 71 19.68 29.44 17.02
N ALA A 72 18.73 29.43 17.96
CA ALA A 72 17.41 28.84 17.73
C ALA A 72 16.57 29.68 16.75
N ILE A 73 16.65 31.01 16.86
CA ILE A 73 16.01 31.96 15.93
C ILE A 73 16.55 31.78 14.53
N GLU A 74 17.88 31.80 14.36
CA GLU A 74 18.51 31.68 13.04
C GLU A 74 18.12 30.37 12.36
N ARG A 75 18.19 29.24 13.09
CA ARG A 75 17.71 27.94 12.61
C ARG A 75 16.24 27.98 12.21
N GLY A 76 15.37 28.45 13.09
CA GLY A 76 13.93 28.46 12.85
C GLY A 76 13.53 29.35 11.67
N VAL A 77 14.12 30.54 11.57
CA VAL A 77 13.88 31.47 10.46
C VAL A 77 14.40 30.89 9.14
N ASP A 78 15.56 30.24 9.13
CA ASP A 78 16.07 29.57 7.92
C ASP A 78 15.18 28.42 7.46
N GLN A 79 14.68 27.61 8.41
CA GLN A 79 13.73 26.53 8.12
C GLN A 79 12.44 27.09 7.50
N VAL A 80 11.85 28.14 8.10
CA VAL A 80 10.65 28.80 7.56
C VAL A 80 10.92 29.39 6.17
N ALA A 81 12.02 30.13 6.01
CA ALA A 81 12.37 30.81 4.77
C ALA A 81 12.58 29.85 3.59
N SER A 82 13.01 28.60 3.85
CA SER A 82 13.21 27.60 2.79
C SER A 82 11.90 27.21 2.07
N LEU A 83 10.76 27.32 2.76
CA LEU A 83 9.43 26.94 2.24
C LEU A 83 8.47 28.14 2.14
N TRP A 84 8.86 29.31 2.66
CA TRP A 84 8.14 30.57 2.51
C TRP A 84 8.15 31.04 1.05
N ARG A 85 7.04 31.60 0.62
CA ARG A 85 6.83 32.20 -0.70
C ARG A 85 6.28 33.61 -0.55
N ALA A 86 6.39 34.42 -1.59
CA ALA A 86 5.96 35.81 -1.54
C ALA A 86 4.47 35.95 -1.17
N SER A 87 3.61 35.00 -1.57
CA SER A 87 2.19 35.00 -1.22
C SER A 87 1.89 34.76 0.26
N ASP A 88 2.81 34.18 1.03
CA ASP A 88 2.61 33.93 2.47
C ASP A 88 2.67 35.23 3.30
N GLY A 89 3.18 36.32 2.72
CA GLY A 89 3.22 37.67 3.30
C GLY A 89 4.53 38.00 4.01
N ASP A 90 4.44 38.79 5.09
CA ASP A 90 5.60 39.31 5.82
C ASP A 90 6.22 38.23 6.73
N LEU A 91 7.37 37.70 6.29
CA LEU A 91 8.17 36.72 7.02
C LEU A 91 8.62 37.24 8.40
N ALA A 92 9.09 38.50 8.46
CA ALA A 92 9.64 39.05 9.70
C ALA A 92 8.55 39.21 10.75
N ALA A 93 7.39 39.76 10.38
CA ALA A 93 6.25 39.88 11.27
C ALA A 93 5.81 38.51 11.82
N PHE A 94 5.71 37.50 10.94
CA PHE A 94 5.36 36.14 11.34
C PHE A 94 6.36 35.56 12.35
N CYS A 95 7.66 35.58 12.05
CA CYS A 95 8.67 34.99 12.93
C CYS A 95 8.73 35.70 14.28
N VAL A 96 8.60 37.03 14.29
CA VAL A 96 8.61 37.87 15.50
C VAL A 96 7.42 37.54 16.42
N ASP A 97 6.28 37.17 15.87
CA ASP A 97 5.07 36.85 16.64
C ASP A 97 4.96 35.38 17.05
N GLN A 98 5.49 34.46 16.23
CA GLN A 98 5.33 33.02 16.44
C GLN A 98 6.52 32.35 17.14
N PHE A 99 7.66 33.02 17.28
CA PHE A 99 8.82 32.44 17.97
C PHE A 99 8.57 32.36 19.49
N LEU A 100 8.80 31.18 20.06
CA LEU A 100 8.53 30.88 21.46
C LEU A 100 9.83 30.70 22.25
N VAL A 101 10.17 31.70 23.07
CA VAL A 101 11.32 31.63 23.99
C VAL A 101 11.06 30.64 25.13
N ASP A 102 9.87 30.73 25.73
CA ASP A 102 9.47 29.93 26.90
C ASP A 102 9.28 28.45 26.56
N GLN A 103 9.85 27.57 27.38
CA GLN A 103 9.77 26.12 27.17
C GLN A 103 8.33 25.60 27.34
N LYS A 104 7.58 26.13 28.31
CA LYS A 104 6.20 25.69 28.56
C LYS A 104 5.28 26.06 27.39
N ALA A 105 5.48 27.23 26.77
CA ALA A 105 4.79 27.61 25.56
C ALA A 105 5.12 26.69 24.37
N ARG A 106 6.41 26.32 24.21
CA ARG A 106 6.84 25.34 23.19
C ARG A 106 6.23 23.97 23.41
N ASP A 107 6.18 23.50 24.65
CA ASP A 107 5.52 22.23 24.99
C ASP A 107 4.03 22.26 24.68
N ALA A 108 3.34 23.36 25.00
CA ALA A 108 1.94 23.53 24.66
C ALA A 108 1.69 23.59 23.15
N LEU A 109 2.62 24.18 22.37
CA LEU A 109 2.54 24.13 20.90
C LEU A 109 2.69 22.70 20.41
N PHE A 110 3.69 21.96 20.90
CA PHE A 110 3.92 20.58 20.50
C PHE A 110 2.71 19.69 20.76
N GLU A 111 2.12 19.74 21.96
CA GLU A 111 0.96 18.90 22.28
C GLU A 111 -0.24 19.20 21.38
N ARG A 112 -0.51 20.49 21.11
CA ARG A 112 -1.58 20.88 20.17
C ARG A 112 -1.32 20.35 18.76
N MET A 113 -0.07 20.44 18.30
CA MET A 113 0.31 19.93 16.98
C MET A 113 0.20 18.41 16.93
N GLN A 114 0.60 17.69 17.98
CA GLN A 114 0.48 16.24 18.08
C GLN A 114 -0.98 15.80 18.03
N GLU A 115 -1.85 16.40 18.85
CA GLU A 115 -3.28 16.10 18.90
C GLU A 115 -3.96 16.38 17.56
N MET A 116 -3.68 17.53 16.96
CA MET A 116 -4.25 17.90 15.66
C MET A 116 -3.79 16.94 14.55
N ASN A 117 -2.50 16.60 14.50
CA ASN A 117 -1.97 15.67 13.52
C ASN A 117 -2.58 14.28 13.65
N GLU A 118 -2.81 13.79 14.87
CA GLU A 118 -3.49 12.52 15.10
C GLU A 118 -4.92 12.54 14.55
N GLN A 119 -5.68 13.62 14.79
CA GLN A 119 -7.04 13.73 14.27
C GLN A 119 -7.09 13.79 12.74
N ILE A 120 -6.21 14.60 12.15
CA ILE A 120 -6.08 14.72 10.69
C ILE A 120 -5.80 13.36 10.08
N ARG A 121 -4.74 12.69 10.55
CA ARG A 121 -4.32 11.38 10.05
C ARG A 121 -5.42 10.32 10.18
N GLY A 122 -6.02 10.19 11.37
CA GLY A 122 -7.11 9.23 11.60
C GLY A 122 -8.32 9.46 10.69
N HIS A 123 -8.78 10.70 10.57
CA HIS A 123 -9.96 11.01 9.76
C HIS A 123 -9.72 10.87 8.26
N PHE A 124 -8.55 11.27 7.75
CA PHE A 124 -8.24 11.09 6.35
C PHE A 124 -7.99 9.63 5.98
N LEU A 125 -7.40 8.83 6.88
CA LEU A 125 -7.34 7.38 6.73
C LEU A 125 -8.75 6.77 6.68
N GLU A 126 -9.64 7.16 7.59
CA GLU A 126 -11.03 6.69 7.64
C GLU A 126 -11.78 7.02 6.33
N LEU A 127 -11.66 8.25 5.83
CA LEU A 127 -12.24 8.66 4.55
C LEU A 127 -11.67 7.87 3.38
N GLY A 128 -10.34 7.73 3.30
CA GLY A 128 -9.67 6.97 2.25
C GLY A 128 -10.06 5.49 2.25
N ARG A 129 -10.10 4.87 3.43
CA ARG A 129 -10.58 3.48 3.61
C ARG A 129 -12.03 3.33 3.16
N THR A 130 -12.88 4.29 3.49
CA THR A 130 -14.29 4.29 3.07
C THR A 130 -14.41 4.37 1.55
N ALA A 131 -13.63 5.25 0.91
CA ALA A 131 -13.62 5.42 -0.53
C ALA A 131 -13.11 4.18 -1.30
N ARG A 132 -12.18 3.41 -0.70
CA ARG A 132 -11.63 2.16 -1.27
C ARG A 132 -12.34 0.89 -0.80
N TRP A 133 -13.42 1.01 -0.01
CA TRP A 133 -13.99 -0.16 0.68
C TRP A 133 -14.38 -1.28 -0.28
N ASN A 134 -15.13 -1.00 -1.35
CA ASN A 134 -15.60 -2.05 -2.26
C ASN A 134 -14.54 -2.53 -3.26
N THR A 135 -13.44 -1.77 -3.45
CA THR A 135 -12.30 -2.22 -4.27
C THR A 135 -11.38 -3.16 -3.48
N GLU A 136 -11.29 -2.99 -2.17
CA GLU A 136 -10.39 -3.76 -1.29
C GLU A 136 -11.09 -4.92 -0.56
N VAL A 137 -12.37 -4.76 -0.20
CA VAL A 137 -13.19 -5.72 0.55
C VAL A 137 -14.18 -6.40 -0.39
N ASP A 138 -14.34 -7.71 -0.23
CA ASP A 138 -15.32 -8.48 -0.98
C ASP A 138 -16.74 -8.21 -0.47
N THR A 139 -17.37 -7.20 -1.07
CA THR A 139 -18.76 -6.78 -0.81
C THR A 139 -19.72 -7.15 -1.95
N GLY A 140 -19.29 -7.99 -2.90
CA GLY A 140 -20.07 -8.38 -4.07
C GLY A 140 -19.62 -7.71 -5.37
N PRO A 141 -20.50 -7.50 -6.37
CA PRO A 141 -20.13 -6.90 -7.65
C PRO A 141 -19.60 -5.46 -7.51
N MET A 142 -18.55 -5.12 -8.26
CA MET A 142 -17.95 -3.78 -8.25
C MET A 142 -18.68 -2.85 -9.21
N ALA A 143 -19.19 -1.72 -8.72
CA ALA A 143 -19.84 -0.73 -9.57
C ALA A 143 -18.80 0.11 -10.36
N PRO A 144 -19.15 0.67 -11.53
CA PRO A 144 -18.25 1.52 -12.31
C PRO A 144 -17.74 2.78 -11.59
N VAL A 145 -18.41 3.21 -10.50
CA VAL A 145 -18.00 4.35 -9.69
C VAL A 145 -16.89 3.99 -8.69
N GLU A 146 -16.74 2.72 -8.31
CA GLU A 146 -15.79 2.31 -7.27
C GLU A 146 -14.33 2.65 -7.63
N PRO A 147 -13.84 2.48 -8.88
CA PRO A 147 -12.51 2.96 -9.25
C PRO A 147 -12.34 4.48 -9.14
N LEU A 148 -13.42 5.27 -9.35
CA LEU A 148 -13.38 6.73 -9.20
C LEU A 148 -13.33 7.15 -7.73
N LEU A 149 -14.01 6.41 -6.85
CA LEU A 149 -13.90 6.62 -5.41
C LEU A 149 -12.53 6.18 -4.90
N ALA A 150 -11.99 5.07 -5.40
CA ALA A 150 -10.69 4.57 -4.97
C ALA A 150 -9.53 5.51 -5.32
N SER A 151 -9.64 6.27 -6.43
CA SER A 151 -8.65 7.27 -6.82
C SER A 151 -8.77 8.61 -6.08
N TYR A 152 -9.81 8.79 -5.26
CA TYR A 152 -9.97 9.99 -4.45
C TYR A 152 -9.03 9.97 -3.24
N ASP A 153 -8.07 10.89 -3.24
CA ASP A 153 -7.21 11.16 -2.08
C ASP A 153 -7.79 12.32 -1.26
N PRO A 154 -8.38 12.05 -0.08
CA PRO A 154 -8.98 13.11 0.72
C PRO A 154 -7.92 14.00 1.40
N SER A 155 -6.66 13.55 1.46
CA SER A 155 -5.57 14.23 2.17
C SER A 155 -4.66 15.09 1.28
N ALA A 156 -4.84 15.03 -0.04
CA ALA A 156 -3.92 15.59 -1.03
C ALA A 156 -3.54 17.07 -0.78
N HIS A 157 -4.45 17.89 -0.26
CA HIS A 157 -4.22 19.32 -0.02
C HIS A 157 -3.86 19.70 1.42
N VAL A 158 -3.90 18.75 2.37
CA VAL A 158 -3.81 19.05 3.80
C VAL A 158 -2.51 19.77 4.15
N THR A 159 -1.37 19.28 3.65
CA THR A 159 -0.07 19.89 3.94
C THR A 159 0.03 21.28 3.30
N GLU A 160 -0.44 21.44 2.07
CA GLU A 160 -0.51 22.74 1.38
C GLU A 160 -1.35 23.75 2.18
N ASP A 161 -2.53 23.34 2.66
CA ASP A 161 -3.41 24.16 3.49
C ASP A 161 -2.75 24.54 4.83
N MET A 162 -1.92 23.67 5.41
CA MET A 162 -1.15 23.99 6.62
C MET A 162 -0.05 25.03 6.37
N PHE A 163 0.50 25.11 5.16
CA PHE A 163 1.40 26.20 4.79
C PHE A 163 0.64 27.49 4.54
N VAL A 164 -0.47 27.45 3.81
CA VAL A 164 -1.32 28.63 3.52
C VAL A 164 -1.85 29.26 4.83
N SER A 165 -2.27 28.42 5.78
CA SER A 165 -2.70 28.86 7.12
C SER A 165 -1.56 29.16 8.09
N LYS A 166 -0.30 28.93 7.67
CA LYS A 166 0.95 29.14 8.43
C LYS A 166 1.17 28.25 9.65
N VAL A 167 0.34 27.22 9.83
CA VAL A 167 0.45 26.24 10.91
C VAL A 167 1.73 25.41 10.78
N ALA A 168 2.08 25.00 9.56
CA ALA A 168 3.34 24.30 9.27
C ALA A 168 4.56 25.16 9.66
N PHE A 169 4.53 26.45 9.32
CA PHE A 169 5.60 27.39 9.65
C PHE A 169 5.77 27.61 11.15
N ALA A 170 4.70 27.55 11.95
CA ALA A 170 4.81 27.64 13.40
C ALA A 170 5.61 26.47 13.99
N SER A 171 5.45 25.27 13.42
CA SER A 171 6.24 24.09 13.80
C SER A 171 7.70 24.23 13.36
N LEU A 172 7.94 24.58 12.09
CA LEU A 172 9.29 24.78 11.53
C LEU A 172 10.06 25.91 12.22
N LEU A 173 9.38 26.93 12.75
CA LEU A 173 10.05 28.01 13.46
C LEU A 173 10.57 27.57 14.85
N ASN A 174 9.82 26.68 15.52
CA ASN A 174 10.03 26.39 16.94
C ASN A 174 10.70 25.04 17.22
N PHE A 175 10.72 24.12 16.25
CA PHE A 175 11.28 22.78 16.38
C PHE A 175 12.33 22.48 15.29
N PRO A 176 13.30 21.58 15.53
CA PRO A 176 14.38 21.31 14.58
C PRO A 176 13.93 20.41 13.43
N LEU A 177 14.08 20.88 12.19
CA LEU A 177 14.01 20.04 10.98
C LEU A 177 15.39 19.45 10.72
N THR A 178 15.48 18.12 10.57
CA THR A 178 16.75 17.39 10.41
C THR A 178 16.75 16.54 9.15
N LYS A 179 17.90 16.37 8.52
CA LYS A 179 18.10 15.41 7.42
C LYS A 179 18.50 14.04 7.96
N LEU A 180 18.55 13.03 7.10
CA LEU A 180 19.04 11.70 7.47
C LEU A 180 20.45 11.74 8.09
N ALA A 181 21.36 12.54 7.52
CA ALA A 181 22.73 12.67 8.03
C ALA A 181 22.78 13.16 9.49
N ASP A 182 21.92 14.12 9.86
CA ASP A 182 21.82 14.62 11.24
C ASP A 182 21.28 13.53 12.17
N ARG A 183 20.25 12.79 11.73
CA ARG A 183 19.63 11.70 12.50
C ARG A 183 20.58 10.54 12.73
N ILE A 184 21.43 10.19 11.76
CA ILE A 184 22.47 9.16 11.93
C ILE A 184 23.52 9.60 12.95
N LYS A 185 23.95 10.87 12.87
CA LYS A 185 25.00 11.39 13.72
C LYS A 185 24.55 11.58 15.17
N ASP A 186 23.38 12.19 15.37
CA ASP A 186 22.95 12.69 16.67
C ASP A 186 21.76 11.89 17.26
N GLY A 187 21.09 11.04 16.46
CA GLY A 187 19.83 10.38 16.84
C GLY A 187 19.91 9.40 18.00
N GLU A 188 21.07 8.79 18.25
CA GLU A 188 21.29 7.95 19.44
C GLU A 188 21.21 8.76 20.75
N SER A 189 21.51 10.06 20.68
CA SER A 189 21.44 10.97 21.83
C SER A 189 20.06 11.58 22.05
N TYR A 190 19.15 11.43 21.08
CA TYR A 190 17.83 12.04 21.16
C TYR A 190 16.95 11.31 22.18
N SER A 191 16.39 12.08 23.11
CA SER A 191 15.26 11.64 23.91
C SER A 191 14.03 11.34 23.04
N ARG A 192 13.07 10.59 23.58
CA ARG A 192 11.76 10.35 22.94
C ARG A 192 11.08 11.65 22.49
N ARG A 193 11.19 12.71 23.29
CA ARG A 193 10.59 14.01 22.97
C ARG A 193 11.28 14.68 21.78
N GLN A 194 12.61 14.68 21.74
CA GLN A 194 13.36 15.23 20.61
C GLN A 194 13.06 14.48 19.31
N TRP A 195 12.95 13.14 19.38
CA TRP A 195 12.49 12.35 18.25
C TRP A 195 11.10 12.78 17.78
N ALA A 196 10.17 12.98 18.71
CA ALA A 196 8.81 13.39 18.36
C ALA A 196 8.77 14.80 17.72
N GLU A 197 9.60 15.73 18.18
CA GLU A 197 9.77 17.07 17.58
C GLU A 197 10.34 17.00 16.16
N VAL A 198 11.37 16.19 15.95
CA VAL A 198 11.94 15.95 14.62
C VAL A 198 10.90 15.34 13.66
N ARG A 199 10.09 14.38 14.14
CA ARG A 199 9.01 13.77 13.33
C ARG A 199 7.88 14.74 13.05
N LEU A 200 7.60 15.68 13.96
CA LEU A 200 6.62 16.73 13.73
C LEU A 200 7.06 17.63 12.56
N THR A 201 8.29 18.13 12.58
CA THR A 201 8.80 18.98 11.49
C THR A 201 9.05 18.24 10.20
N GLY A 202 9.39 16.95 10.25
CA GLY A 202 9.55 16.11 9.07
C GLY A 202 8.26 15.95 8.25
N LYS A 203 7.09 16.28 8.81
CA LYS A 203 5.82 16.36 8.04
C LYS A 203 5.74 17.60 7.14
N PHE A 204 6.61 18.57 7.38
CA PHE A 204 6.61 19.90 6.75
C PHE A 204 7.97 20.18 6.10
N ASP A 205 8.71 19.15 5.72
CA ASP A 205 10.02 19.25 5.08
C ASP A 205 9.93 19.61 3.58
N THR A 206 8.72 19.47 3.02
CA THR A 206 8.36 19.77 1.64
C THR A 206 7.02 20.52 1.58
N ARG A 207 6.82 21.30 0.51
CA ARG A 207 5.57 22.03 0.24
C ARG A 207 5.12 21.71 -1.18
N ILE A 208 4.55 20.52 -1.34
CA ILE A 208 4.09 20.00 -2.62
C ILE A 208 2.66 20.50 -2.88
N PRO A 209 2.35 21.05 -4.08
CA PRO A 209 0.98 21.40 -4.45
C PRO A 209 0.07 20.19 -4.35
N GLY A 210 -1.11 20.34 -3.73
CA GLY A 210 -1.99 19.20 -3.50
C GLY A 210 -2.54 18.59 -4.78
N SER A 211 -2.61 19.36 -5.88
CA SER A 211 -2.97 18.83 -7.20
C SER A 211 -1.94 17.83 -7.75
N LEU A 212 -0.66 17.96 -7.40
CA LEU A 212 0.37 17.00 -7.79
C LEU A 212 0.28 15.73 -6.96
N LEU A 213 0.02 15.85 -5.65
CA LEU A 213 -0.24 14.69 -4.79
C LEU A 213 -1.50 13.94 -5.22
N ALA A 214 -2.58 14.66 -5.55
CA ALA A 214 -3.79 14.04 -6.10
C ALA A 214 -3.53 13.32 -7.44
N ALA A 215 -2.68 13.88 -8.31
CA ALA A 215 -2.29 13.25 -9.57
C ALA A 215 -1.40 12.00 -9.35
N GLU A 216 -0.50 12.03 -8.36
CA GLU A 216 0.29 10.87 -7.95
C GLU A 216 -0.62 9.76 -7.41
N SER A 217 -1.52 10.08 -6.47
CA SER A 217 -2.51 9.14 -5.92
C SER A 217 -3.41 8.54 -7.01
N ALA A 218 -3.87 9.33 -7.98
CA ALA A 218 -4.64 8.84 -9.11
C ALA A 218 -3.81 7.95 -10.06
N THR A 219 -2.50 8.20 -10.18
CA THR A 219 -1.58 7.36 -10.95
C THR A 219 -1.39 6.00 -10.29
N GLU A 220 -1.17 5.97 -8.97
CA GLU A 220 -1.11 4.73 -8.17
C GLU A 220 -2.41 3.93 -8.30
N ALA A 221 -3.57 4.57 -8.09
CA ALA A 221 -4.87 3.89 -8.18
C ALA A 221 -5.10 3.27 -9.58
N ALA A 222 -4.66 3.93 -10.65
CA ALA A 222 -4.76 3.40 -12.01
C ALA A 222 -3.83 2.18 -12.24
N ALA A 223 -2.61 2.22 -11.68
CA ALA A 223 -1.68 1.10 -11.72
C ALA A 223 -2.20 -0.11 -10.91
N ASP A 224 -2.73 0.15 -9.71
CA ASP A 224 -3.38 -0.86 -8.87
C ASP A 224 -4.58 -1.48 -9.57
N GLN A 225 -5.43 -0.68 -10.23
CA GLN A 225 -6.56 -1.20 -11.00
C GLN A 225 -6.11 -2.11 -12.14
N TYR A 226 -5.05 -1.73 -12.87
CA TYR A 226 -4.47 -2.57 -13.91
C TYR A 226 -4.00 -3.92 -13.37
N ILE A 227 -3.40 -3.93 -12.17
CA ILE A 227 -2.91 -5.14 -11.52
C ILE A 227 -4.05 -5.99 -10.95
N ALA A 228 -5.03 -5.35 -10.28
CA ALA A 228 -6.10 -5.99 -9.53
C ALA A 228 -7.04 -6.82 -10.41
N GLY A 229 -7.16 -6.48 -11.70
CA GLY A 229 -7.96 -7.20 -12.70
C GLY A 229 -7.18 -8.19 -13.55
N TYR A 230 -5.87 -8.36 -13.30
CA TYR A 230 -5.02 -9.15 -14.17
C TYR A 230 -4.98 -10.62 -13.72
N TYR A 231 -5.88 -11.43 -14.25
CA TYR A 231 -5.97 -12.85 -13.91
C TYR A 231 -5.68 -13.78 -15.08
N LEU A 232 -5.35 -15.03 -14.77
CA LEU A 232 -5.31 -16.14 -15.70
C LEU A 232 -6.09 -17.33 -15.16
N TRP A 233 -6.83 -17.97 -16.05
CA TRP A 233 -7.46 -19.27 -15.82
C TRP A 233 -6.45 -20.36 -16.13
N MET A 234 -5.72 -20.82 -15.12
CA MET A 234 -4.55 -21.69 -15.32
C MET A 234 -4.90 -23.04 -15.92
N HIS A 235 -6.13 -23.52 -15.76
CA HIS A 235 -6.62 -24.72 -16.47
C HIS A 235 -6.55 -24.58 -17.99
N HIS A 236 -6.66 -23.34 -18.48
CA HIS A 236 -6.60 -22.95 -19.89
C HIS A 236 -5.21 -22.51 -20.35
N VAL A 237 -4.22 -22.54 -19.46
CA VAL A 237 -2.81 -22.37 -19.82
C VAL A 237 -2.21 -23.76 -20.09
N LEU A 238 -1.84 -23.99 -21.35
CA LEU A 238 -1.31 -25.26 -21.83
C LEU A 238 0.21 -25.31 -21.62
N SER A 239 0.74 -26.51 -21.38
CA SER A 239 2.18 -26.78 -21.41
C SER A 239 2.74 -26.70 -22.82
N GLU A 240 4.07 -26.81 -22.95
CA GLU A 240 4.78 -26.81 -24.23
C GLU A 240 4.23 -27.87 -25.20
N ASP A 241 3.92 -29.07 -24.70
CA ASP A 241 3.32 -30.19 -25.45
C ASP A 241 1.79 -30.12 -25.57
N GLY A 242 1.17 -29.01 -25.13
CA GLY A 242 -0.27 -28.75 -25.31
C GLY A 242 -1.18 -29.40 -24.27
N LYS A 243 -0.66 -29.86 -23.13
CA LYS A 243 -1.45 -30.49 -22.07
C LYS A 243 -1.94 -29.47 -21.04
N ARG A 244 -3.07 -29.77 -20.39
CA ARG A 244 -3.54 -29.05 -19.20
C ARG A 244 -2.85 -29.61 -17.97
N LEU A 245 -1.98 -28.81 -17.33
CA LEU A 245 -1.28 -29.22 -16.12
C LEU A 245 -1.98 -28.79 -14.83
N PHE A 246 -2.85 -27.77 -14.91
CA PHE A 246 -3.50 -27.17 -13.76
C PHE A 246 -4.96 -27.63 -13.63
N PRO A 247 -5.48 -27.78 -12.40
CA PRO A 247 -6.86 -28.20 -12.18
C PRO A 247 -7.84 -27.12 -12.65
N ALA A 248 -9.06 -27.55 -13.00
CA ALA A 248 -10.17 -26.66 -13.34
C ALA A 248 -10.44 -25.63 -12.22
N LYS A 249 -10.98 -24.46 -12.58
CA LYS A 249 -11.27 -23.33 -11.68
C LYS A 249 -10.05 -22.66 -11.05
N LYS A 250 -8.81 -23.06 -11.39
CA LYS A 250 -7.61 -22.42 -10.86
C LYS A 250 -7.43 -21.04 -11.50
N HIS A 251 -8.00 -20.03 -10.86
CA HIS A 251 -8.04 -18.64 -11.29
C HIS A 251 -7.06 -17.79 -10.45
N LEU A 252 -5.97 -17.33 -11.07
CA LEU A 252 -4.84 -16.72 -10.36
C LEU A 252 -4.59 -15.28 -10.80
N ILE A 253 -4.53 -14.34 -9.84
CA ILE A 253 -4.02 -12.98 -10.09
C ILE A 253 -2.52 -13.05 -10.40
N THR A 254 -2.08 -12.35 -11.45
CA THR A 254 -0.71 -12.52 -11.97
C THR A 254 0.37 -11.88 -11.12
N HIS A 255 0.04 -10.86 -10.32
CA HIS A 255 0.99 -10.11 -9.51
C HIS A 255 1.68 -10.91 -8.40
N TRP A 256 0.98 -11.86 -7.78
CA TRP A 256 1.54 -12.68 -6.69
C TRP A 256 1.19 -14.17 -6.79
N ASN A 257 0.00 -14.54 -7.28
CA ASN A 257 -0.44 -15.94 -7.21
C ASN A 257 0.32 -16.86 -8.17
N LEU A 258 0.85 -16.36 -9.29
CA LEU A 258 1.71 -17.15 -10.17
C LEU A 258 2.99 -17.60 -9.46
N ARG A 259 3.62 -16.69 -8.70
CA ARG A 259 4.79 -17.01 -7.87
C ARG A 259 4.45 -18.06 -6.81
N ASP A 260 3.34 -17.87 -6.10
CA ASP A 260 2.94 -18.79 -5.03
C ASP A 260 2.62 -20.18 -5.58
N GLU A 261 1.92 -20.24 -6.72
CA GLU A 261 1.65 -21.50 -7.41
C GLU A 261 2.96 -22.17 -7.85
N LEU A 262 3.91 -21.42 -8.41
CA LEU A 262 5.24 -21.94 -8.78
C LEU A 262 5.93 -22.59 -7.57
N LYS A 263 5.86 -21.95 -6.40
CA LYS A 263 6.42 -22.48 -5.15
C LYS A 263 5.71 -23.75 -4.67
N ALA A 264 4.38 -23.75 -4.69
CA ALA A 264 3.58 -24.90 -4.26
C ALA A 264 3.89 -26.18 -5.08
N ASN A 265 4.34 -26.02 -6.32
CA ASN A 265 4.62 -27.14 -7.22
C ASN A 265 5.97 -27.86 -6.97
N TYR A 266 6.81 -27.45 -6.00
CA TYR A 266 8.08 -28.16 -5.74
C TYR A 266 7.92 -29.59 -5.21
N ALA A 267 6.82 -29.88 -4.52
CA ALA A 267 6.53 -31.21 -3.97
C ALA A 267 5.76 -32.12 -4.95
N ASP A 268 5.29 -31.58 -6.08
CA ASP A 268 4.46 -32.31 -7.04
C ASP A 268 5.31 -33.12 -8.03
N ALA A 269 4.84 -34.33 -8.37
CA ALA A 269 5.52 -35.20 -9.34
C ALA A 269 5.69 -34.55 -10.73
N ASP A 270 4.66 -33.83 -11.19
CA ASP A 270 4.68 -33.06 -12.45
C ASP A 270 5.11 -31.59 -12.24
N GLY A 271 5.67 -31.27 -11.07
CA GLY A 271 5.95 -29.92 -10.59
C GLY A 271 6.82 -29.11 -11.54
N LEU A 272 7.88 -29.71 -12.09
CA LEU A 272 8.81 -29.02 -12.96
C LEU A 272 8.15 -28.51 -14.26
N ALA A 273 7.24 -29.30 -14.86
CA ALA A 273 6.53 -28.89 -16.07
C ALA A 273 5.58 -27.71 -15.77
N LYS A 274 4.89 -27.74 -14.63
CA LYS A 274 4.05 -26.63 -14.16
C LYS A 274 4.88 -25.37 -13.91
N GLN A 275 6.02 -25.49 -13.22
CA GLN A 275 6.93 -24.38 -12.92
C GLN A 275 7.46 -23.71 -14.20
N ARG A 276 7.94 -24.48 -15.18
CA ARG A 276 8.38 -23.95 -16.48
C ARG A 276 7.26 -23.27 -17.24
N THR A 277 6.05 -23.81 -17.18
CA THR A 277 4.88 -23.20 -17.82
C THR A 277 4.56 -21.85 -17.18
N ILE A 278 4.54 -21.75 -15.85
CA ILE A 278 4.34 -20.49 -15.12
C ILE A 278 5.47 -19.49 -15.42
N ALA A 279 6.73 -19.94 -15.41
CA ALA A 279 7.86 -19.07 -15.75
C ALA A 279 7.72 -18.49 -17.16
N LYS A 280 7.26 -19.29 -18.14
CA LYS A 280 6.99 -18.81 -19.50
C LYS A 280 5.83 -17.82 -19.53
N VAL A 281 4.75 -18.05 -18.77
CA VAL A 281 3.66 -17.08 -18.61
C VAL A 281 4.18 -15.75 -18.07
N MET A 282 4.97 -15.77 -16.99
CA MET A 282 5.55 -14.57 -16.39
C MET A 282 6.45 -13.82 -17.38
N GLU A 283 7.25 -14.53 -18.18
CA GLU A 283 8.05 -13.94 -19.26
C GLU A 283 7.17 -13.22 -20.29
N ARG A 284 6.05 -13.83 -20.72
CA ARG A 284 5.12 -13.24 -21.70
C ARG A 284 4.44 -11.98 -21.16
N ILE A 285 4.11 -11.96 -19.87
CA ILE A 285 3.55 -10.78 -19.19
C ILE A 285 4.61 -9.68 -19.10
N VAL A 286 5.83 -10.00 -18.64
CA VAL A 286 6.91 -9.01 -18.46
C VAL A 286 7.35 -8.40 -19.80
N THR A 287 7.40 -9.20 -20.86
CA THR A 287 7.73 -8.73 -22.22
C THR A 287 6.53 -8.11 -22.95
N GLN A 288 5.35 -8.10 -22.33
CA GLN A 288 4.07 -7.68 -22.92
C GLN A 288 3.79 -8.33 -24.29
N THR A 289 4.14 -9.61 -24.42
CA THR A 289 3.85 -10.43 -25.61
C THR A 289 2.69 -11.40 -25.40
N ILE A 290 2.17 -11.48 -24.17
CA ILE A 290 0.95 -12.23 -23.85
C ILE A 290 -0.23 -11.74 -24.73
N PRO A 291 -1.03 -12.65 -25.32
CA PRO A 291 -2.20 -12.26 -26.08
C PRO A 291 -3.25 -11.57 -25.19
N LYS A 292 -3.78 -10.42 -25.62
CA LYS A 292 -4.78 -9.68 -24.83
C LYS A 292 -6.02 -10.54 -24.52
N ALA A 293 -6.40 -11.39 -25.47
CA ALA A 293 -7.63 -12.17 -25.40
C ALA A 293 -7.66 -13.20 -24.26
N VAL A 294 -6.51 -13.59 -23.70
CA VAL A 294 -6.43 -14.64 -22.67
C VAL A 294 -6.47 -14.11 -21.23
N ILE A 295 -6.36 -12.79 -21.07
CA ILE A 295 -6.40 -12.15 -19.75
C ILE A 295 -7.82 -12.29 -19.20
N ASP A 296 -7.92 -12.95 -18.04
CA ASP A 296 -9.18 -13.26 -17.36
C ASP A 296 -10.24 -13.89 -18.29
N ASN A 297 -9.82 -14.82 -19.15
CA ASN A 297 -10.71 -15.47 -20.11
C ASN A 297 -10.56 -17.00 -20.12
N ALA A 298 -11.57 -17.71 -19.61
CA ALA A 298 -11.63 -19.17 -19.64
C ALA A 298 -12.12 -19.76 -20.98
N LYS A 299 -12.62 -18.93 -21.90
CA LYS A 299 -13.17 -19.42 -23.18
C LYS A 299 -12.08 -19.79 -24.20
N LEU A 300 -10.82 -19.53 -23.89
CA LEU A 300 -9.69 -19.68 -24.79
C LEU A 300 -8.58 -20.46 -24.09
N ASP A 301 -7.98 -21.40 -24.82
CA ASP A 301 -6.75 -22.07 -24.40
C ASP A 301 -5.52 -21.35 -24.97
N TRP A 302 -4.46 -21.27 -24.17
CA TRP A 302 -3.24 -20.58 -24.54
C TRP A 302 -2.00 -21.41 -24.23
N ASN A 303 -1.16 -21.62 -25.25
CA ASN A 303 0.16 -22.18 -25.07
C ASN A 303 1.20 -21.02 -25.01
N PRO A 304 1.83 -20.74 -23.85
CA PRO A 304 2.76 -19.64 -23.68
C PRO A 304 4.12 -19.86 -24.40
N PHE A 305 4.44 -21.12 -24.77
CA PHE A 305 5.67 -21.45 -25.49
C PHE A 305 5.56 -21.06 -26.95
N THR A 306 4.48 -21.47 -27.63
CA THR A 306 4.19 -21.09 -29.03
C THR A 306 3.52 -19.72 -29.15
N ASN A 307 2.99 -19.21 -28.03
CA ASN A 307 2.17 -18.01 -27.91
C ASN A 307 0.89 -18.06 -28.76
N LYS A 308 0.31 -19.25 -28.91
CA LYS A 308 -0.89 -19.50 -29.71
C LYS A 308 -2.13 -19.66 -28.85
N VAL A 309 -3.23 -19.09 -29.33
CA VAL A 309 -4.54 -19.09 -28.69
C VAL A 309 -5.52 -19.90 -29.54
N THR A 310 -6.25 -20.79 -28.89
CA THR A 310 -7.32 -21.59 -29.50
C THR A 310 -8.60 -21.45 -28.69
N VAL A 311 -9.74 -21.82 -29.29
CA VAL A 311 -10.98 -21.94 -28.52
C VAL A 311 -10.83 -23.05 -27.50
N ALA A 312 -11.31 -22.81 -26.27
CA ALA A 312 -11.31 -23.83 -25.23
C ALA A 312 -12.17 -25.04 -25.65
N GLU A 313 -11.73 -26.24 -25.26
CA GLU A 313 -12.48 -27.46 -25.55
C GLU A 313 -13.90 -27.41 -24.95
N ALA A 314 -14.89 -27.88 -25.71
CA ALA A 314 -16.28 -27.87 -25.28
C ALA A 314 -16.47 -28.62 -23.95
N GLY A 315 -17.12 -27.98 -22.98
CA GLY A 315 -17.35 -28.55 -21.65
C GLY A 315 -16.21 -28.32 -20.64
N THR A 316 -15.13 -27.62 -21.02
CA THR A 316 -14.04 -27.26 -20.10
C THR A 316 -14.16 -25.86 -19.50
N VAL A 317 -14.97 -24.98 -20.11
CA VAL A 317 -15.22 -23.62 -19.61
C VAL A 317 -16.03 -23.67 -18.31
N GLU A 318 -15.53 -23.01 -17.27
CA GLU A 318 -16.17 -22.98 -15.97
C GLU A 318 -17.50 -22.20 -15.96
N GLU A 319 -18.49 -22.68 -15.18
CA GLU A 319 -19.82 -22.05 -15.09
C GLU A 319 -19.78 -20.61 -14.53
N ASP A 320 -18.78 -20.33 -13.69
CA ASP A 320 -18.54 -19.04 -13.05
C ASP A 320 -17.59 -18.13 -13.84
N ALA A 321 -17.11 -18.57 -15.01
CA ALA A 321 -16.28 -17.75 -15.87
C ALA A 321 -17.00 -16.46 -16.32
N PRO A 322 -16.26 -15.33 -16.44
CA PRO A 322 -16.78 -14.09 -16.98
C PRO A 322 -17.52 -14.27 -18.32
N LYS A 323 -18.81 -13.89 -18.35
CA LYS A 323 -19.68 -14.15 -19.50
C LYS A 323 -19.42 -13.22 -20.69
N ASP A 324 -18.90 -12.04 -20.44
CA ASP A 324 -18.64 -10.94 -21.37
C ASP A 324 -17.30 -11.04 -22.10
N ARG A 325 -16.49 -12.06 -21.82
CA ARG A 325 -15.21 -12.27 -22.52
C ARG A 325 -15.38 -12.76 -23.95
N PRO A 326 -14.51 -12.36 -24.89
CA PRO A 326 -14.56 -12.81 -26.27
C PRO A 326 -14.30 -14.31 -26.39
N ASP A 327 -14.99 -14.98 -27.31
CA ASP A 327 -14.85 -16.39 -27.66
C ASP A 327 -13.96 -16.61 -28.92
N GLN A 328 -13.71 -15.55 -29.69
CA GLN A 328 -12.82 -15.59 -30.85
C GLN A 328 -11.35 -15.64 -30.37
N PRO A 329 -10.56 -16.66 -30.76
CA PRO A 329 -9.15 -16.72 -30.43
C PRO A 329 -8.38 -15.62 -31.16
N SER A 330 -7.42 -15.01 -30.46
CA SER A 330 -6.51 -14.02 -31.03
C SER A 330 -5.15 -14.13 -30.37
N ASP A 331 -4.09 -14.19 -31.17
CA ASP A 331 -2.70 -14.15 -30.71
C ASP A 331 -2.17 -12.72 -30.55
N GLU A 332 -3.02 -11.70 -30.79
CA GLU A 332 -2.62 -10.30 -30.71
C GLU A 332 -2.23 -9.94 -29.27
N ARG A 333 -0.98 -9.52 -29.11
CA ARG A 333 -0.43 -9.13 -27.81
C ARG A 333 -1.17 -7.95 -27.18
N GLU A 334 -1.12 -7.85 -25.86
CA GLU A 334 -1.58 -6.66 -25.16
C GLU A 334 -0.76 -5.40 -25.53
N PRO A 335 -1.35 -4.19 -25.38
CA PRO A 335 -0.61 -2.93 -25.43
C PRO A 335 0.48 -2.85 -24.36
N ASP A 336 1.44 -1.94 -24.53
CA ASP A 336 2.51 -1.69 -23.55
C ASP A 336 2.04 -1.01 -22.23
N SER A 337 0.83 -1.35 -21.74
CA SER A 337 0.18 -0.73 -20.59
C SER A 337 0.99 -0.83 -19.29
N ARG A 338 1.70 -1.94 -19.06
CA ARG A 338 2.55 -2.10 -17.87
C ARG A 338 3.63 -1.03 -17.83
N PHE A 339 4.36 -0.85 -18.94
CA PHE A 339 5.43 0.12 -19.03
C PHE A 339 4.89 1.55 -19.08
N GLU A 340 3.69 1.77 -19.65
CA GLU A 340 3.03 3.06 -19.57
C GLU A 340 2.69 3.44 -18.13
N ASN A 341 2.19 2.51 -17.29
CA ASN A 341 1.99 2.77 -15.85
C ASN A 341 3.30 3.17 -15.16
N VAL A 342 4.39 2.42 -15.39
CA VAL A 342 5.73 2.78 -14.87
C VAL A 342 6.16 4.17 -15.33
N ARG A 343 5.91 4.52 -16.60
CA ARG A 343 6.22 5.85 -17.14
C ARG A 343 5.39 6.94 -16.47
N GLN A 344 4.11 6.69 -16.18
CA GLN A 344 3.25 7.66 -15.49
C GLN A 344 3.74 7.91 -14.05
N HIS A 345 4.14 6.89 -13.31
CA HIS A 345 4.77 7.07 -11.99
C HIS A 345 6.02 7.94 -12.07
N LEU A 346 6.88 7.71 -13.08
CA LEU A 346 8.07 8.54 -13.28
C LEU A 346 7.70 10.00 -13.57
N ILE A 347 6.66 10.25 -14.37
CA ILE A 347 6.20 11.60 -14.69
C ILE A 347 5.65 12.30 -13.45
N ALA A 348 4.79 11.62 -12.67
CA ALA A 348 4.22 12.15 -11.44
C ALA A 348 5.32 12.48 -10.42
N GLY A 349 6.25 11.55 -10.17
CA GLY A 349 7.36 11.77 -9.25
C GLY A 349 8.27 12.93 -9.67
N ARG A 350 8.55 13.07 -10.97
CA ARG A 350 9.35 14.20 -11.50
C ARG A 350 8.63 15.55 -11.39
N ALA A 351 7.30 15.57 -11.44
CA ALA A 351 6.54 16.79 -11.22
C ALA A 351 6.65 17.29 -9.76
N ILE A 352 6.88 16.37 -8.82
CA ILE A 352 7.04 16.66 -7.38
C ILE A 352 8.47 17.13 -7.04
N ASP A 353 9.48 16.65 -7.77
CA ASP A 353 10.90 16.94 -7.50
C ASP A 353 11.22 18.42 -7.23
N PRO A 354 10.71 19.41 -8.00
CA PRO A 354 10.98 20.84 -7.76
C PRO A 354 10.50 21.38 -6.40
N TYR A 355 9.59 20.66 -5.73
CA TYR A 355 8.98 21.06 -4.46
C TYR A 355 9.63 20.38 -3.25
N SER A 356 10.70 19.61 -3.48
CA SER A 356 11.42 18.83 -2.46
C SER A 356 12.89 19.27 -2.34
N PRO A 357 13.17 20.49 -1.84
CA PRO A 357 14.50 21.11 -1.94
C PRO A 357 15.61 20.39 -1.15
N ILE A 358 15.27 19.63 -0.12
CA ILE A 358 16.25 18.85 0.66
C ILE A 358 16.50 17.44 0.10
N ALA A 359 15.64 16.99 -0.83
CA ALA A 359 15.67 15.68 -1.47
C ALA A 359 15.04 15.78 -2.89
N PRO A 360 15.75 16.40 -3.86
CA PRO A 360 15.22 16.78 -5.18
C PRO A 360 15.05 15.62 -6.18
N SER A 361 15.06 14.37 -5.73
CA SER A 361 14.75 13.18 -6.53
C SER A 361 13.96 12.16 -5.72
N VAL A 362 13.19 11.31 -6.40
CA VAL A 362 12.41 10.24 -5.75
C VAL A 362 13.29 9.29 -4.93
N ILE A 363 14.51 9.01 -5.40
CA ILE A 363 15.46 8.13 -4.70
C ILE A 363 15.95 8.80 -3.41
N GLU A 364 16.35 10.07 -3.46
CA GLU A 364 16.77 10.80 -2.26
C GLU A 364 15.63 10.91 -1.24
N ARG A 365 14.39 11.15 -1.68
CA ARG A 365 13.21 11.17 -0.79
C ARG A 365 12.99 9.82 -0.12
N ALA A 366 13.07 8.73 -0.89
CA ALA A 366 12.90 7.38 -0.36
C ALA A 366 13.95 7.06 0.72
N PHE A 367 15.23 7.39 0.50
CA PHE A 367 16.28 7.14 1.48
C PHE A 367 16.21 8.08 2.70
N ASP A 368 15.88 9.36 2.51
CA ASP A 368 15.69 10.26 3.65
C ASP A 368 14.52 9.81 4.54
N ALA A 369 13.47 9.22 3.96
CA ALA A 369 12.38 8.59 4.70
C ALA A 369 12.75 7.24 5.34
N ALA A 370 13.61 6.43 4.70
CA ALA A 370 13.92 5.03 5.08
C ALA A 370 14.97 4.85 6.19
N GLU A 371 15.47 5.94 6.80
CA GLU A 371 16.38 5.93 7.96
C GLU A 371 17.73 5.22 7.76
N MET A 372 18.08 4.89 6.51
CA MET A 372 19.36 4.28 6.14
C MET A 372 19.92 4.96 4.88
N PRO A 373 21.23 5.26 4.84
CA PRO A 373 21.85 5.80 3.63
C PRO A 373 21.83 4.84 2.44
N GLU A 374 21.73 5.38 1.22
CA GLU A 374 21.76 4.59 -0.02
C GLU A 374 23.00 3.71 -0.12
N ASP A 375 24.18 4.27 0.17
CA ASP A 375 25.47 3.57 0.10
C ASP A 375 25.52 2.37 1.05
N ARG A 376 24.99 2.53 2.26
CA ARG A 376 24.86 1.45 3.23
C ARG A 376 23.91 0.36 2.73
N VAL A 377 22.74 0.71 2.21
CA VAL A 377 21.77 -0.26 1.67
C VAL A 377 22.36 -1.00 0.47
N ARG A 378 22.97 -0.29 -0.47
CA ARG A 378 23.69 -0.88 -1.60
C ARG A 378 24.75 -1.87 -1.14
N LYS A 379 25.58 -1.48 -0.17
CA LYS A 379 26.62 -2.35 0.38
C LYS A 379 26.02 -3.63 0.98
N MET A 380 24.97 -3.53 1.78
CA MET A 380 24.30 -4.70 2.37
C MET A 380 23.73 -5.64 1.30
N LEU A 381 23.13 -5.09 0.23
CA LEU A 381 22.65 -5.88 -0.91
C LEU A 381 23.78 -6.60 -1.64
N VAL A 382 24.89 -5.90 -1.92
CA VAL A 382 26.08 -6.50 -2.55
C VAL A 382 26.68 -7.60 -1.67
N GLU A 383 26.82 -7.38 -0.36
CA GLU A 383 27.31 -8.40 0.58
C GLU A 383 26.45 -9.66 0.59
N ILE A 384 25.12 -9.53 0.48
CA ILE A 384 24.21 -10.68 0.35
C ILE A 384 24.43 -11.40 -0.99
N LEU A 385 24.53 -10.65 -2.09
CA LEU A 385 24.71 -11.20 -3.44
C LEU A 385 26.07 -11.88 -3.65
N GLU A 386 27.13 -11.36 -3.03
CA GLU A 386 28.49 -11.88 -3.09
C GLU A 386 28.80 -12.89 -1.97
N SER A 387 27.81 -13.21 -1.13
CA SER A 387 27.99 -14.15 -0.03
C SER A 387 28.44 -15.52 -0.55
N PRO A 388 29.55 -16.09 -0.03
CA PRO A 388 29.99 -17.42 -0.45
C PRO A 388 28.96 -18.51 -0.13
N LEU A 389 28.04 -18.24 0.81
CA LEU A 389 26.95 -19.15 1.15
C LEU A 389 25.96 -19.36 -0.01
N ALA A 390 25.89 -18.44 -0.98
CA ALA A 390 25.02 -18.60 -2.15
C ALA A 390 25.41 -19.85 -2.96
N ALA A 391 26.71 -20.14 -3.10
CA ALA A 391 27.18 -21.33 -3.80
C ALA A 391 26.85 -22.62 -3.05
N ASP A 392 26.90 -22.59 -1.71
CA ASP A 392 26.58 -23.75 -0.89
C ASP A 392 25.07 -24.01 -0.84
N ALA A 393 24.26 -22.95 -0.72
CA ALA A 393 22.81 -23.01 -0.87
C ALA A 393 22.41 -23.58 -2.25
N ALA A 394 23.03 -23.10 -3.33
CA ALA A 394 22.78 -23.60 -4.68
C ALA A 394 23.11 -25.10 -4.83
N LYS A 395 24.25 -25.56 -4.28
CA LYS A 395 24.60 -27.00 -4.28
C LYS A 395 23.58 -27.83 -3.50
N GLU A 396 23.14 -27.36 -2.34
CA GLU A 396 22.11 -28.05 -1.55
C GLU A 396 20.79 -28.13 -2.33
N MET A 397 20.38 -27.04 -2.98
CA MET A 397 19.19 -27.02 -3.83
C MET A 397 19.30 -28.00 -4.99
N GLU A 398 20.41 -28.02 -5.73
CA GLU A 398 20.63 -28.99 -6.82
C GLU A 398 20.56 -30.44 -6.32
N GLN A 399 21.16 -30.71 -5.15
CA GLN A 399 21.13 -32.03 -4.53
C GLN A 399 19.70 -32.47 -4.16
N LYS A 400 18.90 -31.57 -3.57
CA LYS A 400 17.51 -31.86 -3.18
C LYS A 400 16.58 -32.00 -4.38
N LEU A 401 16.76 -31.17 -5.40
CA LEU A 401 15.97 -31.20 -6.62
C LEU A 401 16.36 -32.37 -7.55
N GLY A 402 17.58 -32.89 -7.41
CA GLY A 402 18.10 -33.95 -8.28
C GLY A 402 18.37 -33.50 -9.72
N ARG A 403 18.49 -32.18 -9.94
CA ARG A 403 18.71 -31.55 -11.25
C ARG A 403 19.49 -30.24 -11.10
N LYS A 404 19.96 -29.71 -12.23
CA LYS A 404 20.51 -28.34 -12.29
C LYS A 404 19.44 -27.30 -12.02
N LEU A 405 19.86 -26.17 -11.44
CA LEU A 405 18.97 -25.06 -11.15
C LEU A 405 18.48 -24.40 -12.44
N GLU A 406 17.21 -24.02 -12.44
CA GLU A 406 16.54 -23.19 -13.43
C GLU A 406 16.25 -21.81 -12.83
N PRO A 407 15.99 -20.78 -13.64
CA PRO A 407 15.70 -19.43 -13.13
C PRO A 407 14.56 -19.40 -12.10
N SER A 408 13.59 -20.31 -12.20
CA SER A 408 12.49 -20.45 -11.23
C SER A 408 12.94 -20.94 -9.85
N ASP A 409 14.17 -21.44 -9.69
CA ASP A 409 14.64 -21.97 -8.40
C ASP A 409 15.05 -20.92 -7.38
N ILE A 410 15.09 -19.64 -7.75
CA ILE A 410 15.19 -18.55 -6.76
C ILE A 410 13.98 -18.53 -5.79
N TRP A 411 12.88 -19.20 -6.14
CA TRP A 411 11.71 -19.36 -5.26
C TRP A 411 11.68 -20.68 -4.48
N TYR A 412 12.73 -21.51 -4.59
CA TYR A 412 12.86 -22.72 -3.77
C TYR A 412 12.93 -22.38 -2.28
N GLU A 413 12.14 -23.07 -1.47
CA GLU A 413 12.14 -22.88 -0.02
C GLU A 413 12.95 -23.96 0.69
N PHE A 414 13.87 -23.53 1.55
CA PHE A 414 14.58 -24.42 2.48
C PHE A 414 13.66 -24.75 3.66
N GLY A 415 13.09 -25.96 3.71
CA GLY A 415 12.19 -26.35 4.80
C GLY A 415 11.69 -27.80 4.71
N GLN A 416 11.01 -28.26 5.77
CA GLN A 416 10.38 -29.60 5.79
C GLN A 416 9.04 -29.59 5.06
N ASP A 417 8.77 -30.68 4.35
CA ASP A 417 7.49 -30.99 3.72
C ASP A 417 6.35 -30.90 4.76
N THR A 418 5.48 -29.90 4.63
CA THR A 418 4.34 -29.68 5.53
C THR A 418 3.14 -30.57 5.19
N GLY A 419 3.30 -31.51 4.27
CA GLY A 419 2.20 -32.29 3.71
C GLY A 419 1.39 -31.49 2.67
N PRO A 420 0.39 -32.14 2.03
CA PRO A 420 -0.34 -31.52 0.93
C PRO A 420 -1.22 -30.36 1.40
N GLU A 421 -1.26 -29.28 0.61
CA GLU A 421 -2.06 -28.07 0.87
C GLU A 421 -3.54 -28.38 1.16
N THR A 422 -4.10 -29.40 0.49
CA THR A 422 -5.49 -29.84 0.70
C THR A 422 -5.79 -30.32 2.11
N ALA A 423 -4.80 -30.90 2.81
CA ALA A 423 -4.95 -31.29 4.21
C ALA A 423 -4.96 -30.06 5.13
N LEU A 424 -4.13 -29.07 4.83
CA LEU A 424 -4.08 -27.79 5.56
C LEU A 424 -5.36 -26.98 5.32
N ASP A 425 -5.87 -26.95 4.10
CA ASP A 425 -7.15 -26.34 3.74
C ASP A 425 -8.30 -26.91 4.57
N ALA A 426 -8.38 -28.24 4.72
CA ALA A 426 -9.42 -28.88 5.52
C ALA A 426 -9.36 -28.46 7.00
N ILE A 427 -8.16 -28.21 7.53
CA ILE A 427 -7.97 -27.73 8.91
C ILE A 427 -8.40 -26.26 9.03
N THR A 428 -7.91 -25.39 8.15
CA THR A 428 -8.14 -23.95 8.26
C THR A 428 -9.56 -23.56 7.93
N THR A 429 -10.19 -24.17 6.92
CA THR A 429 -11.59 -23.89 6.55
C THR A 429 -12.55 -24.28 7.67
N LYS A 430 -12.30 -25.43 8.32
CA LYS A 430 -13.06 -25.86 9.50
C LYS A 430 -12.90 -24.91 10.68
N LYS A 431 -11.69 -24.39 10.89
CA LYS A 431 -11.38 -23.53 12.03
C LYS A 431 -11.86 -22.09 11.82
N TYR A 432 -11.77 -21.59 10.59
CA TYR A 432 -12.08 -20.21 10.22
C TYR A 432 -13.07 -20.18 9.04
N PRO A 433 -14.34 -20.54 9.28
CA PRO A 433 -15.38 -20.48 8.25
C PRO A 433 -15.74 -19.04 7.83
N THR A 434 -15.39 -18.04 8.65
CA THR A 434 -15.62 -16.62 8.36
C THR A 434 -14.44 -15.76 8.84
N PRO A 435 -14.29 -14.52 8.34
CA PRO A 435 -13.29 -13.57 8.85
C PRO A 435 -13.40 -13.37 10.37
N GLN A 436 -14.63 -13.28 10.90
CA GLN A 436 -14.89 -13.08 12.33
C GLN A 436 -14.50 -14.29 13.18
N ALA A 437 -14.43 -15.49 12.60
CA ALA A 437 -13.91 -16.66 13.30
C ALA A 437 -12.40 -16.53 13.54
N PHE A 438 -11.66 -16.02 12.56
CA PHE A 438 -10.23 -15.70 12.72
C PHE A 438 -10.04 -14.55 13.72
N GLU A 439 -10.82 -13.46 13.59
CA GLU A 439 -10.77 -12.31 14.51
C GLU A 439 -10.89 -12.73 15.98
N LYS A 440 -11.86 -13.60 16.28
CA LYS A 440 -12.09 -14.13 17.64
C LYS A 440 -10.97 -15.02 18.15
N ASP A 441 -10.17 -15.60 17.27
CA ASP A 441 -9.07 -16.51 17.61
C ASP A 441 -7.72 -15.79 17.77
N ILE A 442 -7.62 -14.50 17.38
CA ILE A 442 -6.42 -13.67 17.56
C ILE A 442 -5.88 -13.73 19.01
N PRO A 443 -6.69 -13.61 20.08
CA PRO A 443 -6.18 -13.71 21.44
C PRO A 443 -5.52 -15.05 21.78
N ARG A 444 -5.95 -16.16 21.16
CA ARG A 444 -5.28 -17.46 21.31
C ARG A 444 -3.96 -17.46 20.55
N ILE A 445 -3.97 -17.02 19.29
CA ILE A 445 -2.76 -16.94 18.45
C ILE A 445 -1.66 -16.15 19.15
N LEU A 446 -1.98 -14.95 19.67
CA LEU A 446 -1.02 -14.11 20.37
C LEU A 446 -0.49 -14.76 21.66
N ARG A 447 -1.33 -15.49 22.40
CA ARG A 447 -0.86 -16.22 23.59
C ARG A 447 0.09 -17.36 23.24
N ASP A 448 -0.15 -18.06 22.14
CA ASP A 448 0.76 -19.10 21.64
C ASP A 448 2.10 -18.50 21.20
N LEU A 449 2.13 -17.24 20.78
CA LEU A 449 3.33 -16.45 20.52
C LEU A 449 3.99 -15.86 21.78
N GLY A 450 3.45 -16.13 22.97
CA GLY A 450 4.03 -15.73 24.26
C GLY A 450 3.50 -14.42 24.85
N PHE A 451 2.44 -13.83 24.29
CA PHE A 451 1.80 -12.64 24.88
C PHE A 451 1.02 -12.99 26.15
N THR A 452 0.99 -12.08 27.11
CA THR A 452 0.08 -12.19 28.26
C THR A 452 -1.38 -12.11 27.80
N ALA A 453 -2.30 -12.71 28.56
CA ALA A 453 -3.73 -12.64 28.23
C ALA A 453 -4.24 -11.19 28.13
N GLU A 454 -3.77 -10.29 29.01
CA GLU A 454 -4.11 -8.87 28.98
C GLU A 454 -3.65 -8.22 27.67
N ARG A 455 -2.38 -8.41 27.28
CA ARG A 455 -1.84 -7.79 26.07
C ARG A 455 -2.48 -8.38 24.80
N ALA A 456 -2.71 -9.69 24.77
CA ALA A 456 -3.38 -10.37 23.67
C ALA A 456 -4.81 -9.82 23.46
N ASN A 457 -5.58 -9.65 24.54
CA ASN A 457 -6.92 -9.07 24.46
C ASN A 457 -6.90 -7.60 24.05
N TYR A 458 -5.94 -6.82 24.55
CA TYR A 458 -5.76 -5.43 24.15
C TYR A 458 -5.45 -5.31 22.65
N VAL A 459 -4.51 -6.08 22.11
CA VAL A 459 -4.18 -6.02 20.68
C VAL A 459 -5.38 -6.47 19.85
N ALA A 460 -6.00 -7.60 20.20
CA ALA A 460 -7.16 -8.12 19.49
C ALA A 460 -8.35 -7.15 19.47
N SER A 461 -8.58 -6.36 20.54
CA SER A 461 -9.68 -5.39 20.57
C SER A 461 -9.51 -4.24 19.58
N HIS A 462 -8.29 -4.01 19.08
CA HIS A 462 -7.95 -2.96 18.11
C HIS A 462 -7.81 -3.48 16.68
N ILE A 463 -8.14 -4.75 16.42
CA ILE A 463 -8.07 -5.35 15.08
C ILE A 463 -9.50 -5.74 14.66
N THR A 464 -9.80 -5.52 13.38
CA THR A 464 -10.97 -6.10 12.71
C THR A 464 -10.50 -6.89 11.50
N VAL A 465 -11.19 -7.98 11.17
CA VAL A 465 -10.82 -8.86 10.06
C VAL A 465 -11.86 -8.76 8.95
N ASP A 466 -11.42 -8.34 7.76
CA ASP A 466 -12.28 -8.20 6.58
C ASP A 466 -11.91 -9.22 5.49
N SER A 467 -12.91 -9.67 4.73
CA SER A 467 -12.67 -10.47 3.52
C SER A 467 -12.07 -9.60 2.43
N SER A 468 -10.86 -9.90 1.98
CA SER A 468 -10.23 -9.19 0.86
C SER A 468 -10.80 -9.62 -0.47
N ARG A 469 -11.02 -8.67 -1.38
CA ARG A 469 -11.25 -8.94 -2.81
C ARG A 469 -9.96 -9.37 -3.53
N GLY A 470 -8.81 -8.85 -3.07
CA GLY A 470 -7.50 -9.06 -3.68
C GLY A 470 -6.61 -10.03 -2.89
N ALA A 471 -5.30 -9.76 -2.88
CA ALA A 471 -4.30 -10.62 -2.24
C ALA A 471 -4.32 -10.59 -0.70
N GLY A 472 -5.11 -9.71 -0.07
CA GLY A 472 -4.98 -9.36 1.34
C GLY A 472 -3.95 -8.24 1.58
N HIS A 473 -4.12 -7.52 2.69
CA HIS A 473 -3.20 -6.51 3.21
C HIS A 473 -3.68 -6.02 4.58
N ALA A 474 -2.77 -5.47 5.38
CA ALA A 474 -3.08 -4.77 6.61
C ALA A 474 -3.21 -3.25 6.37
N MET A 475 -4.09 -2.61 7.13
CA MET A 475 -4.23 -1.16 7.21
C MET A 475 -4.23 -0.75 8.68
N GLY A 476 -3.08 -0.26 9.15
CA GLY A 476 -2.90 0.18 10.53
C GLY A 476 -3.78 1.39 10.89
N ALA A 477 -4.12 1.53 12.17
CA ALA A 477 -4.84 2.70 12.68
C ALA A 477 -3.91 3.90 12.87
N GLU A 478 -4.39 5.10 12.51
CA GLU A 478 -3.61 6.34 12.65
C GLU A 478 -4.10 7.28 13.76
N ARG A 479 -5.14 6.88 14.51
CA ARG A 479 -5.69 7.62 15.65
C ARG A 479 -6.12 6.68 16.75
N ARG A 480 -5.91 7.09 18.00
CA ARG A 480 -6.36 6.36 19.20
C ARG A 480 -7.87 6.15 19.17
N GLY A 481 -8.27 4.90 19.38
CA GLY A 481 -9.68 4.48 19.39
C GLY A 481 -10.14 3.86 18.07
N ASP A 482 -9.39 4.04 16.98
CA ASP A 482 -9.67 3.38 15.71
C ASP A 482 -9.17 1.93 15.72
N LYS A 483 -9.75 1.10 14.84
CA LYS A 483 -9.30 -0.27 14.59
C LYS A 483 -8.37 -0.32 13.39
N ALA A 484 -7.33 -1.15 13.49
CA ALA A 484 -6.58 -1.63 12.34
C ALA A 484 -7.42 -2.67 11.59
N HIS A 485 -7.30 -2.68 10.27
CA HIS A 485 -8.01 -3.61 9.40
C HIS A 485 -7.03 -4.65 8.84
N LEU A 486 -7.24 -5.90 9.22
CA LEU A 486 -6.54 -7.05 8.68
C LEU A 486 -7.40 -7.63 7.56
N ARG A 487 -6.93 -7.54 6.31
CA ARG A 487 -7.68 -8.06 5.17
C ARG A 487 -7.05 -9.32 4.63
N THR A 488 -7.84 -10.37 4.54
CA THR A 488 -7.37 -11.66 4.06
C THR A 488 -8.43 -12.35 3.21
N ARG A 489 -8.02 -13.29 2.36
CA ARG A 489 -8.93 -14.03 1.49
C ARG A 489 -9.72 -15.06 2.30
N VAL A 490 -11.04 -14.93 2.28
CA VAL A 490 -11.97 -15.90 2.88
C VAL A 490 -13.05 -16.22 1.86
N GLU A 491 -12.99 -17.44 1.33
CA GLU A 491 -13.93 -17.93 0.33
C GLU A 491 -15.29 -18.30 0.97
N PRO A 492 -16.36 -18.51 0.18
CA PRO A 492 -17.64 -18.99 0.70
C PRO A 492 -17.55 -20.30 1.51
N GLY A 493 -16.54 -21.14 1.22
CA GLY A 493 -16.25 -22.37 1.94
C GLY A 493 -15.39 -22.21 3.20
N GLY A 494 -14.99 -20.98 3.54
CA GLY A 494 -14.08 -20.66 4.64
C GLY A 494 -12.66 -20.33 4.18
N MET A 495 -11.80 -20.03 5.14
CA MET A 495 -10.41 -19.64 4.91
C MET A 495 -9.55 -20.86 4.57
N THR A 496 -9.03 -20.92 3.34
CA THR A 496 -8.03 -21.92 2.92
C THR A 496 -6.70 -21.71 3.66
N TYR A 497 -5.76 -22.65 3.54
CA TYR A 497 -4.43 -22.52 4.13
C TYR A 497 -3.70 -21.29 3.58
N LYS A 498 -3.85 -21.02 2.29
CA LYS A 498 -3.35 -19.79 1.67
C LYS A 498 -3.94 -18.54 2.33
N GLY A 499 -5.26 -18.48 2.51
CA GLY A 499 -5.92 -17.38 3.23
C GLY A 499 -5.43 -17.24 4.68
N TYR A 500 -5.17 -18.36 5.35
CA TYR A 500 -4.62 -18.36 6.71
C TYR A 500 -3.19 -17.84 6.76
N ASN A 501 -2.32 -18.24 5.84
CA ASN A 501 -0.95 -17.76 5.76
C ASN A 501 -0.91 -16.23 5.58
N ILE A 502 -1.73 -15.72 4.65
CA ILE A 502 -1.94 -14.28 4.46
C ILE A 502 -2.45 -13.65 5.77
N ALA A 503 -3.45 -14.23 6.42
CA ALA A 503 -4.00 -13.66 7.65
C ALA A 503 -2.96 -13.56 8.78
N VAL A 504 -2.06 -14.53 8.90
CA VAL A 504 -0.97 -14.50 9.89
C VAL A 504 0.11 -13.47 9.51
N HIS A 505 0.42 -13.33 8.22
CA HIS A 505 1.29 -12.26 7.71
C HIS A 505 0.71 -10.88 8.04
N GLU A 506 -0.56 -10.65 7.71
CA GLU A 506 -1.25 -9.38 7.97
C GLU A 506 -1.48 -9.10 9.45
N LEU A 507 -1.53 -10.12 10.32
CA LEU A 507 -1.54 -9.94 11.78
C LEU A 507 -0.18 -9.45 12.32
N GLY A 508 0.90 -9.69 11.58
CA GLY A 508 2.24 -9.26 11.96
C GLY A 508 2.48 -7.76 11.77
N HIS A 509 1.86 -7.16 10.75
CA HIS A 509 1.79 -5.71 10.55
C HIS A 509 0.95 -5.05 11.64
#